data_AF-A0A1J4JFZ3-F1
#
_entry.id   AF-A0A1J4JFZ3-F1
#
_cell.length_a   1.000
_cell.length_b   1.000
_cell.length_c   1.000
_cell.angle_alpha   90.00
_cell.angle_beta   90.00
_cell.angle_gamma   90.00
#
_symmetry.space_group_name_H-M   'P 1'
#
loop_
_entity.id
_entity.type
_entity.pdbx_description
1 polymer ?
#
loop_
_entity_poly.entity_id
_entity_poly.type
_entity_poly.pdbx_seq_one_letter_code
_entity_poly.pdbx_strand_id
1 'polypeptide(L)'
;MDVQKLRAELKKSNKARTFLKSRKIDEILTKKLSDSIESIIQPIMNDLDKKLDDIFNELKEISEQKNEEYGHNEALLRQSIEDTFEEIKERQLNELKELEVQKRSELIRERKRMPPSVKHLRDLSVVLADHKKYEEAMNLDQEAEILQEREAEERIEQIEIKYRKLNESLFSRFAKELKSLQEKLDNGLNMIFDQHNNQLINAQKIAEVTVKSSLLNAINLANNKVNKNNKVAEITTRFTNFVTKKALDNGMSKNLTFEQ
;
A
#
# COMPACT_ATOMS: atom_id res chain seq x y z
N MET A 1 3.12 64.67 -21.86
CA MET A 1 3.00 64.48 -23.33
C MET A 1 2.25 63.19 -23.62
N ASP A 2 1.12 63.31 -24.30
CA ASP A 2 0.21 62.21 -24.67
C ASP A 2 0.80 61.36 -25.81
N VAL A 3 0.51 60.06 -25.85
CA VAL A 3 1.03 59.09 -26.84
C VAL A 3 0.64 59.50 -28.26
N GLN A 4 -0.54 60.09 -28.44
CA GLN A 4 -0.98 60.63 -29.74
C GLN A 4 -0.13 61.84 -30.17
N LYS A 5 0.21 62.73 -29.23
CA LYS A 5 1.08 63.90 -29.50
C LYS A 5 2.50 63.47 -29.87
N LEU A 6 3.05 62.48 -29.17
CA LEU A 6 4.37 61.90 -29.48
C LEU A 6 4.40 61.19 -30.84
N ARG A 7 3.32 60.50 -31.22
CA ARG A 7 3.20 59.89 -32.57
C ARG A 7 3.11 60.93 -33.70
N ALA A 8 2.40 62.03 -33.46
CA ALA A 8 2.33 63.14 -34.39
C ALA A 8 3.69 63.83 -34.54
N GLU A 9 4.42 64.04 -33.44
CA GLU A 9 5.78 64.56 -33.44
C GLU A 9 6.78 63.62 -34.12
N LEU A 10 6.67 62.30 -33.93
CA LEU A 10 7.49 61.31 -34.64
C LEU A 10 7.28 61.40 -36.15
N LYS A 11 6.02 61.45 -36.62
CA LYS A 11 5.70 61.63 -38.04
C LYS A 11 6.25 62.95 -38.59
N LYS A 12 6.15 64.04 -37.83
CA LYS A 12 6.66 65.36 -38.22
C LYS A 12 8.19 65.37 -38.28
N SER A 13 8.86 64.78 -37.29
CA SER A 13 10.32 64.63 -37.22
C SER A 13 10.87 63.75 -38.36
N ASN A 14 10.16 62.67 -38.72
CA ASN A 14 10.52 61.83 -39.86
C ASN A 14 10.40 62.57 -41.19
N LYS A 15 9.31 63.33 -41.39
CA LYS A 15 9.14 64.18 -42.59
C LYS A 15 10.20 65.28 -42.69
N ALA A 16 10.64 65.81 -41.55
CA ALA A 16 11.69 66.83 -41.47
C ALA A 16 13.13 66.28 -41.56
N ARG A 17 13.31 64.96 -41.76
CA ARG A 17 14.62 64.27 -41.82
C ARG A 17 15.50 64.43 -40.58
N THR A 18 14.92 64.74 -39.43
CA THR A 18 15.63 64.88 -38.15
C THR A 18 15.70 63.57 -37.39
N PHE A 19 16.48 62.61 -37.89
CA PHE A 19 16.47 61.22 -37.42
C PHE A 19 16.94 61.03 -35.97
N LEU A 20 17.84 61.86 -35.45
CA LEU A 20 18.22 61.83 -34.02
C LEU A 20 17.06 62.19 -33.09
N LYS A 21 16.22 63.17 -33.49
CA LYS A 21 15.00 63.51 -32.76
C LYS A 21 13.95 62.41 -32.90
N SER A 22 13.80 61.85 -34.10
CA SER A 22 12.89 60.72 -34.33
C SER A 22 13.24 59.52 -33.46
N ARG A 23 14.53 59.15 -33.38
CA ARG A 23 15.00 58.06 -32.53
C ARG A 23 14.69 58.31 -31.05
N LYS A 24 14.96 59.52 -30.53
CA LYS A 24 14.63 59.88 -29.15
C LYS A 24 13.12 59.84 -28.86
N ILE A 25 12.29 60.29 -29.80
CA ILE A 25 10.82 60.25 -29.66
C ILE A 25 10.33 58.78 -29.70
N ASP A 26 10.92 57.95 -30.55
CA ASP A 26 10.59 56.52 -30.66
C ASP A 26 11.00 55.75 -29.40
N GLU A 27 12.19 56.04 -28.83
CA GLU A 27 12.66 55.52 -27.54
C GLU A 27 11.71 55.92 -26.38
N ILE A 28 11.23 57.17 -26.36
CA ILE A 28 10.25 57.63 -25.36
C ILE A 28 8.88 56.94 -25.55
N LEU A 29 8.45 56.74 -26.80
CA LEU A 29 7.20 56.04 -27.13
C LEU A 29 7.26 54.56 -26.74
N THR A 30 8.36 53.87 -27.03
CA THR A 30 8.55 52.47 -26.65
C THR A 30 8.57 52.32 -25.13
N LYS A 31 9.28 53.20 -24.41
CA LYS A 31 9.34 53.17 -22.95
C LYS A 31 7.98 53.44 -22.29
N LYS A 32 7.22 54.44 -22.76
CA LYS A 32 5.85 54.68 -22.26
C LYS A 32 4.88 53.54 -22.57
N LEU A 33 5.06 52.86 -23.69
CA LEU A 33 4.24 51.71 -24.07
C LEU A 33 4.60 50.45 -23.26
N SER A 34 5.88 50.24 -22.93
CA SER A 34 6.29 49.16 -22.04
C SER A 34 5.78 49.37 -20.62
N ASP A 35 5.88 50.58 -20.07
CA ASP A 35 5.42 50.89 -18.72
C ASP A 35 3.89 50.69 -18.58
N SER A 36 3.14 50.99 -19.65
CA SER A 36 1.69 50.75 -19.71
C SER A 36 1.35 49.26 -19.77
N ILE A 37 2.15 48.43 -20.45
CA ILE A 37 1.91 46.98 -20.53
C ILE A 37 2.26 46.33 -19.18
N GLU A 38 3.36 46.74 -18.55
CA GLU A 38 3.79 46.24 -17.25
C GLU A 38 2.75 46.53 -16.16
N SER A 39 2.14 47.72 -16.19
CA SER A 39 1.05 48.09 -15.27
C SER A 39 -0.20 47.21 -15.39
N ILE A 40 -0.37 46.49 -16.51
CA ILE A 40 -1.49 45.57 -16.75
C ILE A 40 -1.08 44.13 -16.43
N ILE A 41 0.14 43.72 -16.81
CA ILE A 41 0.63 42.35 -16.63
C ILE A 41 0.91 42.06 -15.15
N GLN A 42 1.56 42.98 -14.43
CA GLN A 42 2.03 42.71 -13.07
C GLN A 42 0.89 42.37 -12.08
N PRO A 43 -0.27 43.08 -12.07
CA PRO A 43 -1.38 42.70 -11.20
C PRO A 43 -1.93 41.30 -11.53
N ILE A 44 -2.05 40.97 -12.81
CA ILE A 44 -2.54 39.65 -13.25
C ILE A 44 -1.53 38.55 -12.87
N MET A 45 -0.23 38.82 -12.99
CA MET A 45 0.82 37.90 -12.52
C MET A 45 0.75 37.70 -11.01
N ASN A 46 0.55 38.76 -10.21
CA ASN A 46 0.42 38.63 -8.75
C ASN A 46 -0.83 37.84 -8.35
N ASP A 47 -1.95 38.02 -9.06
CA ASP A 47 -3.18 37.25 -8.82
C ASP A 47 -3.01 35.78 -9.22
N LEU A 48 -2.30 35.52 -10.33
CA LEU A 48 -1.95 34.16 -10.76
C LEU A 48 -0.99 33.50 -9.76
N ASP A 49 -0.01 34.25 -9.25
CA ASP A 49 0.94 33.78 -8.25
C ASP A 49 0.22 33.22 -7.03
N LYS A 50 -0.70 34.00 -6.45
CA LYS A 50 -1.52 33.59 -5.30
C LYS A 50 -2.36 32.36 -5.60
N LYS A 51 -3.03 32.32 -6.76
CA LYS A 51 -3.82 31.15 -7.16
C LYS A 51 -2.99 29.89 -7.27
N LEU A 52 -1.77 30.00 -7.78
CA LEU A 52 -0.86 28.86 -7.88
C LEU A 52 -0.38 28.42 -6.48
N ASP A 53 -0.09 29.36 -5.57
CA ASP A 53 0.22 29.00 -4.18
C ASP A 53 -0.94 28.26 -3.53
N ASP A 54 -2.17 28.76 -3.69
CA ASP A 54 -3.37 28.12 -3.15
C ASP A 54 -3.53 26.69 -3.69
N ILE A 55 -3.38 26.48 -5.00
CA ILE A 55 -3.48 25.16 -5.63
C ILE A 55 -2.41 24.19 -5.11
N PHE A 56 -1.15 24.64 -4.99
CA PHE A 56 -0.07 23.78 -4.54
C PHE A 56 -0.13 23.49 -3.04
N ASN A 57 -0.58 24.45 -2.23
CA ASN A 57 -0.85 24.24 -0.80
C ASN A 57 -1.99 23.25 -0.60
N GLU A 58 -3.10 23.40 -1.34
CA GLU A 58 -4.22 22.46 -1.30
C GLU A 58 -3.79 21.05 -1.70
N LEU A 59 -3.00 20.89 -2.77
CA LEU A 59 -2.46 19.59 -3.18
C LEU A 59 -1.59 18.97 -2.07
N LYS A 60 -0.78 19.78 -1.39
CA LYS A 60 0.06 19.33 -0.29
C LYS A 60 -0.78 18.86 0.90
N GLU A 61 -1.77 19.65 1.31
CA GLU A 61 -2.69 19.29 2.40
C GLU A 61 -3.46 18.00 2.09
N ILE A 62 -3.99 17.86 0.86
CA ILE A 62 -4.65 16.63 0.41
C ILE A 62 -3.68 15.44 0.48
N SER A 63 -2.44 15.63 0.02
CA SER A 63 -1.43 14.55 0.02
C SER A 63 -1.08 14.12 1.45
N GLU A 64 -0.93 15.07 2.38
CA GLU A 64 -0.70 14.80 3.80
C GLU A 64 -1.88 14.03 4.42
N GLN A 65 -3.11 14.49 4.20
CA GLN A 65 -4.33 13.79 4.65
C GLN A 65 -4.40 12.36 4.10
N LYS A 66 -4.09 12.16 2.82
CA LYS A 66 -4.11 10.82 2.21
C LYS A 66 -3.02 9.91 2.76
N ASN A 67 -1.85 10.44 3.10
CA ASN A 67 -0.81 9.67 3.77
C ASN A 67 -1.22 9.24 5.19
N GLU A 68 -1.91 10.11 5.93
CA GLU A 68 -2.46 9.77 7.24
C GLU A 68 -3.56 8.70 7.15
N GLU A 69 -4.49 8.85 6.21
CA GLU A 69 -5.53 7.85 5.93
C GLU A 69 -4.91 6.49 5.54
N TYR A 70 -3.87 6.49 4.70
CA TYR A 70 -3.13 5.28 4.34
C TYR A 70 -2.56 4.58 5.57
N GLY A 71 -1.81 5.30 6.41
CA GLY A 71 -1.22 4.74 7.62
C GLY A 71 -2.27 4.22 8.61
N HIS A 72 -3.40 4.91 8.73
CA HIS A 72 -4.52 4.46 9.57
C HIS A 72 -5.14 3.16 9.05
N ASN A 73 -5.45 3.10 7.75
CA ASN A 73 -6.04 1.92 7.12
C ASN A 73 -5.10 0.71 7.18
N GLU A 74 -3.79 0.93 6.97
CA GLU A 74 -2.77 -0.11 7.12
C GLU A 74 -2.75 -0.65 8.55
N ALA A 75 -2.75 0.23 9.56
CA ALA A 75 -2.74 -0.15 10.97
C ALA A 75 -3.98 -0.95 11.36
N LEU A 76 -5.17 -0.53 10.91
CA LEU A 76 -6.42 -1.25 11.15
C LEU A 76 -6.41 -2.65 10.53
N LEU A 77 -5.92 -2.79 9.29
CA LEU A 77 -5.78 -4.09 8.65
C LEU A 77 -4.85 -5.00 9.43
N ARG A 78 -3.67 -4.49 9.83
CA ARG A 78 -2.69 -5.26 10.62
C ARG A 78 -3.28 -5.71 11.95
N GLN A 79 -3.98 -4.83 12.65
CA GLN A 79 -4.64 -5.16 13.91
C GLN A 79 -5.68 -6.27 13.72
N SER A 80 -6.55 -6.15 12.71
CA SER A 80 -7.56 -7.18 12.43
C SER A 80 -6.96 -8.55 12.07
N ILE A 81 -5.83 -8.56 11.34
CA ILE A 81 -5.09 -9.79 11.01
C ILE A 81 -4.45 -10.39 12.27
N GLU A 82 -3.89 -9.55 13.15
CA GLU A 82 -3.30 -9.99 14.42
C GLU A 82 -4.35 -10.61 15.36
N ASP A 83 -5.52 -9.97 15.49
CA ASP A 83 -6.62 -10.50 16.30
C ASP A 83 -7.05 -11.88 15.78
N THR A 84 -7.18 -12.02 14.45
CA THR A 84 -7.51 -13.29 13.80
C THR A 84 -6.39 -14.34 14.00
N PHE A 85 -5.13 -13.90 13.99
CA PHE A 85 -3.98 -14.78 14.20
C PHE A 85 -3.98 -15.36 15.62
N GLU A 86 -4.21 -14.53 16.64
CA GLU A 86 -4.28 -14.99 18.03
C GLU A 86 -5.45 -15.97 18.24
N GLU A 87 -6.62 -15.71 17.67
CA GLU A 87 -7.75 -16.65 17.70
C GLU A 87 -7.39 -18.01 17.05
N ILE A 88 -6.75 -17.98 15.88
CA ILE A 88 -6.29 -19.19 15.20
C ILE A 88 -5.29 -19.94 16.07
N LYS A 89 -4.29 -19.25 16.61
CA LYS A 89 -3.24 -19.82 17.44
C LYS A 89 -3.80 -20.51 18.69
N GLU A 90 -4.73 -19.87 19.40
CA GLU A 90 -5.38 -20.47 20.57
C GLU A 90 -6.15 -21.74 20.20
N ARG A 91 -6.95 -21.68 19.12
CA ARG A 91 -7.69 -22.85 18.62
C ARG A 91 -6.73 -23.99 18.22
N GLN A 92 -5.70 -23.71 17.45
CA GLN A 92 -4.72 -24.70 16.99
C GLN A 92 -4.01 -25.37 18.18
N LEU A 93 -3.66 -24.59 19.20
CA LEU A 93 -3.08 -25.11 20.44
C LEU A 93 -4.04 -26.04 21.19
N ASN A 94 -5.33 -25.69 21.25
CA ASN A 94 -6.34 -26.53 21.90
C ASN A 94 -6.56 -27.85 21.13
N GLU A 95 -6.63 -27.81 19.81
CA GLU A 95 -6.73 -29.01 18.98
C GLU A 95 -5.52 -29.96 19.17
N LEU A 96 -4.30 -29.42 19.29
CA LEU A 96 -3.10 -30.20 19.61
C LEU A 96 -3.18 -30.83 21.00
N LYS A 97 -3.63 -30.07 22.01
CA LYS A 97 -3.80 -30.59 23.38
C LYS A 97 -4.80 -31.73 23.42
N GLU A 98 -5.95 -31.58 22.75
CA GLU A 98 -6.98 -32.62 22.68
C GLU A 98 -6.44 -33.90 22.05
N LEU A 99 -5.70 -33.79 20.95
CA LEU A 99 -5.12 -34.93 20.25
C LEU A 99 -4.08 -35.66 21.13
N GLU A 100 -3.25 -34.92 21.86
CA GLU A 100 -2.28 -35.50 22.79
C GLU A 100 -2.97 -36.19 23.99
N VAL A 101 -4.05 -35.60 24.51
CA VAL A 101 -4.87 -36.24 25.56
C VAL A 101 -5.48 -37.56 25.07
N GLN A 102 -6.00 -37.58 23.84
CA GLN A 102 -6.55 -38.80 23.23
C GLN A 102 -5.46 -39.87 23.07
N LYS A 103 -4.28 -39.49 22.53
CA LYS A 103 -3.12 -40.38 22.39
C LYS A 103 -2.73 -40.99 23.72
N ARG A 104 -2.55 -40.16 24.75
CA ARG A 104 -2.16 -40.60 26.09
C ARG A 104 -3.19 -41.55 26.70
N SER A 105 -4.48 -41.25 26.54
CA SER A 105 -5.57 -42.12 27.00
C SER A 105 -5.57 -43.48 26.30
N GLU A 106 -5.35 -43.51 24.98
CA GLU A 106 -5.25 -44.75 24.21
C GLU A 106 -4.04 -45.59 24.61
N LEU A 107 -2.87 -44.97 24.78
CA LEU A 107 -1.65 -45.65 25.25
C LEU A 107 -1.82 -46.25 26.66
N ILE A 108 -2.44 -45.53 27.59
CA ILE A 108 -2.71 -46.03 28.94
C ILE A 108 -3.66 -47.24 28.90
N ARG A 109 -4.69 -47.20 28.04
CA ARG A 109 -5.63 -48.31 27.88
C ARG A 109 -4.96 -49.54 27.30
N GLU A 110 -4.18 -49.39 26.23
CA GLU A 110 -3.52 -50.54 25.60
C GLU A 110 -2.43 -51.15 26.48
N ARG A 111 -1.67 -50.35 27.24
CA ARG A 111 -0.70 -50.88 28.22
C ARG A 111 -1.33 -51.75 29.31
N LYS A 112 -2.58 -51.47 29.68
CA LYS A 112 -3.33 -52.22 30.71
C LYS A 112 -4.16 -53.36 30.14
N ARG A 113 -4.27 -53.47 28.82
CA ARG A 113 -5.16 -54.43 28.16
C ARG A 113 -4.51 -55.80 28.11
N MET A 114 -5.16 -56.77 28.74
CA MET A 114 -4.79 -58.18 28.62
C MET A 114 -5.48 -58.81 27.41
N PRO A 115 -4.72 -59.32 26.42
CA PRO A 115 -5.28 -60.07 25.30
C PRO A 115 -5.98 -61.36 25.75
N PRO A 116 -7.03 -61.81 25.03
CA PRO A 116 -7.66 -63.10 25.31
C PRO A 116 -6.71 -64.29 25.21
N SER A 117 -5.74 -64.24 24.28
CA SER A 117 -4.67 -65.23 24.10
C SER A 117 -3.81 -65.36 25.35
N VAL A 118 -3.29 -64.23 25.85
CA VAL A 118 -2.51 -64.14 27.10
C VAL A 118 -3.32 -64.62 28.29
N LYS A 119 -4.59 -64.20 28.39
CA LYS A 119 -5.47 -64.64 29.47
C LYS A 119 -5.66 -66.17 29.46
N HIS A 120 -5.89 -66.75 28.29
CA HIS A 120 -6.05 -68.20 28.14
C HIS A 120 -4.80 -68.98 28.54
N LEU A 121 -3.61 -68.51 28.15
CA LEU A 121 -2.34 -69.12 28.55
C LEU A 121 -2.12 -69.06 30.08
N ARG A 122 -2.46 -67.93 30.71
CA ARG A 122 -2.42 -67.81 32.17
C ARG A 122 -3.41 -68.72 32.88
N ASP A 123 -4.65 -68.78 32.39
CA ASP A 123 -5.67 -69.68 32.95
C ASP A 123 -5.23 -71.16 32.81
N LEU A 124 -4.61 -71.54 31.70
CA LEU A 124 -4.07 -72.89 31.47
C LEU A 124 -2.87 -73.19 32.36
N SER A 125 -1.97 -72.23 32.56
CA SER A 125 -0.83 -72.35 33.49
C SER A 125 -1.31 -72.66 34.91
N VAL A 126 -2.32 -71.95 35.40
CA VAL A 126 -2.94 -72.20 36.72
C VAL A 126 -3.48 -73.64 36.80
N VAL A 127 -4.22 -74.08 35.78
CA VAL A 127 -4.74 -75.46 35.74
C VAL A 127 -3.60 -76.50 35.78
N LEU A 128 -2.50 -76.29 35.07
CA LEU A 128 -1.35 -77.21 35.10
C LEU A 128 -0.65 -77.22 36.47
N ALA A 129 -0.56 -76.08 37.14
CA ALA A 129 -0.03 -75.97 38.49
C ALA A 129 -0.89 -76.75 39.50
N ASP A 130 -2.23 -76.68 39.38
CA ASP A 130 -3.17 -77.46 40.20
C ASP A 130 -2.97 -78.98 40.03
N HIS A 131 -2.54 -79.42 38.84
CA HIS A 131 -2.20 -80.82 38.54
C HIS A 131 -0.74 -81.18 38.89
N LYS A 132 -0.02 -80.30 39.61
CA LYS A 132 1.39 -80.48 40.03
C LYS A 132 2.40 -80.58 38.88
N LYS A 133 2.04 -80.09 37.68
CA LYS A 133 2.93 -80.00 36.51
C LYS A 133 3.62 -78.64 36.47
N TYR A 134 4.46 -78.36 37.47
CA TYR A 134 5.00 -77.01 37.69
C TYR A 134 5.90 -76.51 36.56
N GLU A 135 6.75 -77.36 35.97
CA GLU A 135 7.61 -76.98 34.84
C GLU A 135 6.78 -76.57 33.61
N GLU A 136 5.72 -77.32 33.29
CA GLU A 136 4.83 -76.99 32.17
C GLU A 136 4.04 -75.70 32.45
N ALA A 137 3.60 -75.49 33.70
CA ALA A 137 2.92 -74.27 34.12
C ALA A 137 3.83 -73.03 34.03
N MET A 138 5.09 -73.14 34.47
CA MET A 138 6.08 -72.06 34.38
C MET A 138 6.38 -71.68 32.94
N ASN A 139 6.54 -72.67 32.04
CA ASN A 139 6.77 -72.41 30.62
C ASN A 139 5.59 -71.68 29.97
N LEU A 140 4.35 -72.08 30.29
CA LEU A 140 3.16 -71.39 29.75
C LEU A 140 2.99 -69.98 30.29
N ASP A 141 3.34 -69.72 31.55
CA ASP A 141 3.27 -68.38 32.12
C ASP A 141 4.33 -67.45 31.49
N GLN A 142 5.55 -67.96 31.27
CA GLN A 142 6.60 -67.25 30.53
C GLN A 142 6.17 -66.98 29.07
N GLU A 143 5.55 -67.95 28.40
CA GLU A 143 5.02 -67.76 27.04
C GLU A 143 3.92 -66.68 27.02
N ALA A 144 3.04 -66.66 28.03
CA ALA A 144 2.02 -65.63 28.19
C ALA A 144 2.62 -64.23 28.39
N GLU A 145 3.70 -64.12 29.17
CA GLU A 145 4.42 -62.86 29.42
C GLU A 145 5.08 -62.34 28.13
N ILE A 146 5.85 -63.17 27.43
CA ILE A 146 6.50 -62.83 26.16
C ILE A 146 5.44 -62.40 25.12
N LEU A 147 4.33 -63.13 25.03
CA LEU A 147 3.25 -62.79 24.11
C LEU A 147 2.59 -61.46 24.48
N GLN A 148 2.39 -61.20 25.78
CA GLN A 148 1.82 -59.95 26.27
C GLN A 148 2.71 -58.76 25.91
N GLU A 149 4.01 -58.87 26.11
CA GLU A 149 4.98 -57.82 25.77
C GLU A 149 4.98 -57.55 24.27
N ARG A 150 5.12 -58.59 23.44
CA ARG A 150 5.14 -58.43 21.98
C ARG A 150 3.87 -57.79 21.44
N GLU A 151 2.70 -58.29 21.85
CA GLU A 151 1.42 -57.72 21.41
C GLU A 151 1.20 -56.30 21.94
N ALA A 152 1.73 -55.96 23.12
CA ALA A 152 1.66 -54.60 23.65
C ALA A 152 2.55 -53.63 22.85
N GLU A 153 3.77 -54.04 22.50
CA GLU A 153 4.68 -53.27 21.66
C GLU A 153 4.09 -52.97 20.28
N GLU A 154 3.59 -54.00 19.59
CA GLU A 154 2.96 -53.84 18.27
C GLU A 154 1.77 -52.87 18.32
N ARG A 155 0.93 -52.93 19.37
CA ARG A 155 -0.21 -52.03 19.53
C ARG A 155 0.21 -50.61 19.87
N ILE A 156 1.23 -50.43 20.69
CA ILE A 156 1.81 -49.11 20.99
C ILE A 156 2.35 -48.48 19.71
N GLU A 157 3.10 -49.23 18.90
CA GLU A 157 3.65 -48.74 17.63
C GLU A 157 2.52 -48.33 16.67
N GLN A 158 1.46 -49.14 16.55
CA GLN A 158 0.30 -48.81 15.72
C GLN A 158 -0.39 -47.52 16.18
N ILE A 159 -0.54 -47.32 17.50
CA ILE A 159 -1.06 -46.06 18.06
C ILE A 159 -0.15 -44.90 17.69
N GLU A 160 1.16 -45.04 17.86
CA GLU A 160 2.11 -43.97 17.52
C GLU A 160 2.05 -43.60 16.04
N ILE A 161 1.97 -44.58 15.14
CA ILE A 161 1.81 -44.35 13.70
C ILE A 161 0.48 -43.63 13.41
N LYS A 162 -0.63 -44.07 14.03
CA LYS A 162 -1.94 -43.44 13.90
C LYS A 162 -1.90 -41.96 14.29
N TYR A 163 -1.39 -41.64 15.48
CA TYR A 163 -1.35 -40.26 15.96
C TYR A 163 -0.30 -39.40 15.23
N ARG A 164 0.78 -40.00 14.70
CA ARG A 164 1.69 -39.30 13.80
C ARG A 164 0.98 -38.80 12.54
N LYS A 165 0.19 -39.67 11.89
CA LYS A 165 -0.62 -39.29 10.71
C LYS A 165 -1.68 -38.23 11.04
N LEU A 166 -2.30 -38.32 12.22
CA LEU A 166 -3.26 -37.30 12.67
C LEU A 166 -2.57 -35.94 12.88
N ASN A 167 -1.39 -35.92 13.51
CA ASN A 167 -0.58 -34.72 13.67
C ASN A 167 -0.16 -34.13 12.32
N GLU A 168 0.31 -34.94 11.37
CA GLU A 168 0.67 -34.49 10.03
C GLU A 168 -0.51 -33.84 9.30
N SER A 169 -1.69 -34.46 9.37
CA SER A 169 -2.93 -33.91 8.82
C SER A 169 -3.30 -32.57 9.47
N LEU A 170 -3.18 -32.50 10.80
CA LEU A 170 -3.46 -31.30 11.59
C LEU A 170 -2.51 -30.15 11.22
N PHE A 171 -1.21 -30.40 11.15
CA PHE A 171 -0.21 -29.40 10.74
C PHE A 171 -0.41 -28.94 9.30
N SER A 172 -0.78 -29.84 8.39
CA SER A 172 -1.13 -29.47 7.01
C SER A 172 -2.33 -28.53 6.97
N ARG A 173 -3.36 -28.75 7.81
CA ARG A 173 -4.48 -27.82 7.95
C ARG A 173 -4.03 -26.47 8.52
N PHE A 174 -3.23 -26.46 9.58
CA PHE A 174 -2.73 -25.22 10.20
C PHE A 174 -1.91 -24.39 9.22
N ALA A 175 -1.04 -25.04 8.43
CA ALA A 175 -0.26 -24.37 7.40
C ALA A 175 -1.15 -23.70 6.35
N LYS A 176 -2.24 -24.36 5.92
CA LYS A 176 -3.20 -23.76 4.97
C LYS A 176 -3.93 -22.56 5.54
N GLU A 177 -4.34 -22.62 6.80
CA GLU A 177 -5.02 -21.51 7.48
C GLU A 177 -4.10 -20.29 7.61
N LEU A 178 -2.86 -20.51 8.07
CA LEU A 178 -1.85 -19.44 8.19
C LEU A 178 -1.50 -18.85 6.82
N LYS A 179 -1.36 -19.69 5.80
CA LYS A 179 -1.14 -19.23 4.43
C LYS A 179 -2.29 -18.37 3.93
N SER A 180 -3.54 -18.78 4.18
CA SER A 180 -4.71 -17.98 3.80
C SER A 180 -4.74 -16.64 4.54
N LEU A 181 -4.33 -16.59 5.81
CA LEU A 181 -4.24 -15.34 6.56
C LEU A 181 -3.15 -14.42 5.99
N GLN A 182 -1.99 -14.97 5.62
CA GLN A 182 -0.94 -14.23 4.95
C GLN A 182 -1.41 -13.67 3.59
N GLU A 183 -2.06 -14.49 2.77
CA GLU A 183 -2.61 -14.04 1.48
C GLU A 183 -3.65 -12.92 1.67
N LYS A 184 -4.47 -12.97 2.73
CA LYS A 184 -5.40 -11.88 3.07
C LYS A 184 -4.67 -10.59 3.45
N LEU A 185 -3.60 -10.67 4.25
CA LEU A 185 -2.79 -9.53 4.61
C LEU A 185 -2.14 -8.91 3.37
N ASP A 186 -1.49 -9.71 2.54
CA ASP A 186 -0.80 -9.24 1.34
C ASP A 186 -1.77 -8.57 0.37
N ASN A 187 -2.93 -9.20 0.10
CA ASN A 187 -3.96 -8.63 -0.75
C ASN A 187 -4.56 -7.34 -0.16
N GLY A 188 -4.79 -7.30 1.14
CA GLY A 188 -5.30 -6.12 1.83
C GLY A 188 -4.32 -4.94 1.75
N LEU A 189 -3.02 -5.18 1.99
CA LEU A 189 -1.98 -4.17 1.89
C LEU A 189 -1.85 -3.63 0.47
N ASN A 190 -1.85 -4.51 -0.53
CA ASN A 190 -1.80 -4.11 -1.94
C ASN A 190 -3.02 -3.26 -2.32
N MET A 191 -4.22 -3.65 -1.87
CA MET A 191 -5.44 -2.88 -2.15
C MET A 191 -5.38 -1.48 -1.50
N ILE A 192 -4.89 -1.37 -0.26
CA ILE A 192 -4.74 -0.08 0.43
C ILE A 192 -3.72 0.80 -0.29
N PHE A 193 -2.60 0.23 -0.71
CA PHE A 193 -1.56 0.93 -1.47
C PHE A 193 -2.07 1.41 -2.83
N ASP A 194 -2.76 0.56 -3.59
CA ASP A 194 -3.34 0.92 -4.88
C ASP A 194 -4.38 2.02 -4.74
N GLN A 195 -5.22 1.97 -3.70
CA GLN A 195 -6.19 3.01 -3.40
C GLN A 195 -5.52 4.35 -3.10
N HIS A 196 -4.49 4.36 -2.25
CA HIS A 196 -3.72 5.54 -1.91
C HIS A 196 -3.05 6.17 -3.13
N ASN A 197 -2.34 5.37 -3.94
CA ASN A 197 -1.70 5.85 -5.17
C ASN A 197 -2.71 6.43 -6.16
N ASN A 198 -3.85 5.76 -6.35
CA ASN A 198 -4.91 6.25 -7.23
C ASN A 198 -5.47 7.60 -6.75
N GLN A 199 -5.63 7.78 -5.44
CA GLN A 199 -6.08 9.05 -4.86
C GLN A 199 -5.06 10.17 -5.06
N LEU A 200 -3.76 9.90 -4.85
CA LEU A 200 -2.70 10.88 -5.11
C LEU A 200 -2.62 11.27 -6.59
N ILE A 201 -2.67 10.28 -7.50
CA ILE A 201 -2.68 10.52 -8.95
C ILE A 201 -3.88 11.38 -9.35
N ASN A 202 -5.06 11.14 -8.76
CA ASN A 202 -6.25 11.93 -9.03
C ASN A 202 -6.10 13.37 -8.52
N ALA A 203 -5.57 13.57 -7.32
CA ALA A 203 -5.29 14.91 -6.78
C ALA A 203 -4.29 15.68 -7.66
N GLN A 204 -3.21 15.01 -8.09
CA GLN A 204 -2.23 15.55 -9.03
C GLN A 204 -2.88 15.96 -10.35
N LYS A 205 -3.70 15.10 -10.96
CA LYS A 205 -4.42 15.43 -12.21
C LYS A 205 -5.35 16.64 -12.06
N ILE A 206 -6.05 16.77 -10.94
CA ILE A 206 -6.90 17.92 -10.64
C ILE A 206 -6.05 19.20 -10.57
N ALA A 207 -4.91 19.15 -9.87
CA ALA A 207 -3.99 20.27 -9.79
C ALA A 207 -3.43 20.64 -11.18
N GLU A 208 -3.01 19.67 -12.00
CA GLU A 208 -2.54 19.90 -13.37
C GLU A 208 -3.56 20.67 -14.23
N VAL A 209 -4.81 20.20 -14.24
CA VAL A 209 -5.89 20.83 -15.00
C VAL A 209 -6.13 22.26 -14.50
N THR A 210 -6.11 22.46 -13.18
CA THR A 210 -6.38 23.76 -12.56
C THR A 210 -5.24 24.76 -12.82
N VAL A 211 -3.98 24.32 -12.81
CA VAL A 211 -2.81 25.13 -13.18
C VAL A 211 -2.90 25.54 -14.66
N LYS A 212 -3.16 24.58 -15.57
CA LYS A 212 -3.32 24.85 -17.01
C LYS A 212 -4.47 25.83 -17.29
N SER A 213 -5.61 25.64 -16.63
CA SER A 213 -6.76 26.54 -16.71
C SER A 213 -6.44 27.95 -16.21
N SER A 214 -5.75 28.06 -15.06
CA SER A 214 -5.34 29.34 -14.48
C SER A 214 -4.37 30.12 -15.38
N LEU A 215 -3.41 29.42 -16.00
CA LEU A 215 -2.50 29.99 -16.99
C LEU A 215 -3.26 30.55 -18.20
N LEU A 216 -4.15 29.75 -18.80
CA LEU A 216 -4.95 30.19 -19.96
C LEU A 216 -5.82 31.39 -19.64
N ASN A 217 -6.46 31.40 -18.47
CA ASN A 217 -7.29 32.51 -18.01
C ASN A 217 -6.47 33.79 -17.82
N ALA A 218 -5.27 33.69 -17.23
CA ALA A 218 -4.37 34.84 -17.07
C ALA A 218 -3.91 35.42 -18.41
N ILE A 219 -3.53 34.55 -19.36
CA ILE A 219 -3.16 34.95 -20.73
C ILE A 219 -4.32 35.67 -21.42
N ASN A 220 -5.52 35.11 -21.37
CA ASN A 220 -6.71 35.70 -22.00
C ASN A 220 -7.07 37.04 -21.37
N LEU A 221 -7.03 37.15 -20.04
CA LEU A 221 -7.25 38.41 -19.31
C LEU A 221 -6.25 39.49 -19.71
N ALA A 222 -4.96 39.14 -19.81
CA ALA A 222 -3.92 40.09 -20.20
C ALA A 222 -4.07 40.52 -21.66
N ASN A 223 -4.30 39.58 -22.58
CA ASN A 223 -4.49 39.85 -24.01
C ASN A 223 -5.72 40.74 -24.27
N ASN A 224 -6.82 40.53 -23.55
CA ASN A 224 -8.02 41.36 -23.67
C ASN A 224 -7.79 42.81 -23.21
N LYS A 225 -6.89 43.03 -22.24
CA LYS A 225 -6.55 44.38 -21.75
C LYS A 225 -5.47 45.06 -22.61
N VAL A 226 -4.57 44.30 -23.22
CA VAL A 226 -3.52 44.81 -24.11
C VAL A 226 -4.04 44.77 -25.56
N ASN A 227 -4.73 45.83 -25.98
CA ASN A 227 -5.36 46.05 -27.31
C ASN A 227 -4.40 46.04 -28.53
N LYS A 228 -3.41 45.13 -28.61
CA LYS A 228 -2.42 45.04 -29.70
C LYS A 228 -2.04 43.58 -30.01
N ASN A 229 -2.44 43.11 -31.18
CA ASN A 229 -2.13 41.75 -31.68
C ASN A 229 -0.62 41.41 -31.67
N ASN A 230 0.25 42.40 -31.89
CA ASN A 230 1.70 42.19 -31.95
C ASN A 230 2.36 41.89 -30.59
N LYS A 231 1.61 41.93 -29.48
CA LYS A 231 2.13 41.68 -28.12
C LYS A 231 1.59 40.39 -27.49
N VAL A 232 0.67 39.70 -28.17
CA VAL A 232 0.07 38.45 -27.69
C VAL A 232 1.13 37.37 -27.44
N ALA A 233 2.06 37.18 -28.37
CA ALA A 233 3.14 36.20 -28.22
C ALA A 233 4.03 36.50 -27.01
N GLU A 234 4.39 37.78 -26.78
CA GLU A 234 5.21 38.19 -25.64
C GLU A 234 4.50 37.94 -24.31
N ILE A 235 3.21 38.29 -24.22
CA ILE A 235 2.37 38.07 -23.03
C ILE A 235 2.29 36.57 -22.72
N THR A 236 1.95 35.75 -23.71
CA THR A 236 1.88 34.29 -23.57
C THR A 236 3.21 33.73 -23.05
N THR A 237 4.34 34.08 -23.66
CA THR A 237 5.65 33.58 -23.22
C THR A 237 5.98 33.99 -21.79
N ARG A 238 5.65 35.22 -21.36
CA ARG A 238 5.90 35.65 -19.98
C ARG A 238 5.09 34.84 -18.97
N PHE A 239 3.79 34.69 -19.19
CA PHE A 239 2.94 33.89 -18.30
C PHE A 239 3.33 32.41 -18.31
N THR A 240 3.59 31.82 -19.48
CA THR A 240 4.06 30.43 -19.57
C THR A 240 5.36 30.23 -18.81
N ASN A 241 6.37 31.08 -19.01
CA ASN A 241 7.65 30.95 -18.29
C ASN A 241 7.47 31.11 -16.78
N PHE A 242 6.62 32.03 -16.35
CA PHE A 242 6.29 32.24 -14.94
C PHE A 242 5.65 31.01 -14.32
N VAL A 243 4.59 30.47 -14.93
CA VAL A 243 3.90 29.28 -14.45
C VAL A 243 4.80 28.05 -14.51
N THR A 244 5.56 27.86 -15.60
CA THR A 244 6.49 26.72 -15.72
C THR A 244 7.55 26.75 -14.62
N LYS A 245 8.10 27.92 -14.29
CA LYS A 245 9.07 28.03 -13.18
C LYS A 245 8.43 27.61 -11.85
N LYS A 246 7.27 28.17 -11.53
CA LYS A 246 6.57 27.87 -10.28
C LYS A 246 6.10 26.41 -10.20
N ALA A 247 5.68 25.84 -11.33
CA ALA A 247 5.28 24.45 -11.46
C ALA A 247 6.48 23.50 -11.23
N LEU A 248 7.67 23.84 -11.76
CA LEU A 248 8.91 23.09 -11.51
C LEU A 248 9.30 23.13 -10.03
N ASP A 249 9.20 24.29 -9.38
CA ASP A 249 9.49 24.44 -7.95
C ASP A 249 8.55 23.58 -7.07
N ASN A 250 7.39 23.19 -7.60
CA ASN A 250 6.38 22.35 -6.94
C ASN A 250 6.27 20.93 -7.54
N GLY A 251 7.31 20.46 -8.23
CA GLY A 251 7.42 19.05 -8.65
C GLY A 251 6.70 18.68 -9.95
N MET A 252 6.22 19.65 -10.74
CA MET A 252 5.69 19.40 -12.08
C MET A 252 6.78 19.52 -13.16
N SER A 253 6.59 18.84 -14.27
CA SER A 253 7.40 18.96 -15.48
C SER A 253 7.14 20.28 -16.22
N LYS A 254 8.00 20.57 -17.22
CA LYS A 254 7.82 21.71 -18.14
C LYS A 254 6.49 21.68 -18.91
N ASN A 255 5.89 20.50 -19.05
CA ASN A 255 4.60 20.31 -19.71
C ASN A 255 3.41 20.50 -18.74
N LEU A 256 3.67 20.96 -17.51
CA LEU A 256 2.68 21.14 -16.45
C LEU A 256 1.96 19.81 -16.14
N THR A 257 2.76 18.76 -15.98
CA THR A 257 2.32 17.42 -15.55
C THR A 257 3.22 16.92 -14.43
N PHE A 258 2.71 16.15 -13.48
CA PHE A 258 3.57 15.45 -12.52
C PHE A 258 4.31 14.30 -13.22
N GLU A 259 5.55 14.02 -12.81
CA GLU A 259 6.28 12.83 -13.26
C GLU A 259 5.66 11.60 -12.56
N GLN A 260 5.33 10.57 -13.35
CA GLN A 260 4.78 9.30 -12.89
C GLN A 260 5.91 8.32 -12.55
#